data_AF-A0A4R9AVR9-F1
#
_entry.id   AF-A0A4R9AVR9-F1
#
_cell.length_a   1.000
_cell.length_b   1.000
_cell.length_c   1.000
_cell.angle_alpha   90.00
_cell.angle_beta   90.00
_cell.angle_gamma   90.00
#
_symmetry.space_group_name_H-M   'P 1'
#
loop_
_entity.id
_entity.type
_entity.pdbx_description
1 polymer ?
#
loop_
_entity_poly.entity_id
_entity_poly.type
_entity_poly.pdbx_seq_one_letter_code
_entity_poly.pdbx_strand_id
1 'polypeptide(L)'
;MTMSNLSNESSTDEKNLSKDKASCLALRERLGDVTAASAALGINRGSGYRRARSVGIRRPKPHPGREMFREQRATHSPRREAAALAGVDISTAVDWDKGIRKSSYRRFYPDGCVIEYTRIVNRTPTAQAIELAALQKQINVRYLSLVQRETIRELYVAGGSLRTIAALMSRSPSTISRKMAQNRQPEHGEYQPYSAHRLAAGRRPRPKDSKLHTKVQLREYVAKKLGVRWSPEQINRVLIKEYPTTDTMRASPEIIYQALYSPARSGLHRPRHEVTHRPSTTQTTKKQRGTPITIR
;
A
#
# COMPACT_ATOMS: atom_id res chain seq x y z
N MET A 1 9.97 66.46 -51.13
CA MET A 1 9.78 65.14 -51.78
C MET A 1 10.62 64.14 -51.01
N THR A 2 10.26 63.55 -49.86
CA THR A 2 9.02 62.91 -49.37
C THR A 2 8.49 61.80 -50.27
N MET A 3 9.02 60.58 -50.10
CA MET A 3 8.33 59.30 -50.27
C MET A 3 9.01 58.27 -49.31
N SER A 4 8.50 58.10 -48.09
CA SER A 4 7.57 57.03 -47.67
C SER A 4 8.21 55.63 -47.53
N ASN A 5 8.84 55.39 -46.37
CA ASN A 5 9.06 54.04 -45.84
C ASN A 5 7.80 53.65 -45.05
N LEU A 6 6.89 52.94 -45.71
CA LEU A 6 5.72 52.31 -45.08
C LEU A 6 5.88 50.80 -45.20
N SER A 7 5.56 50.12 -44.11
CA SER A 7 5.19 48.70 -44.02
C SER A 7 6.32 47.72 -43.69
N ASN A 8 6.67 47.58 -42.41
CA ASN A 8 6.95 46.23 -41.87
C ASN A 8 6.88 46.05 -40.34
N GLU A 9 6.14 46.89 -39.59
CA GLU A 9 6.02 46.71 -38.13
C GLU A 9 4.81 45.84 -37.71
N SER A 10 3.90 45.50 -38.61
CA SER A 10 2.62 44.87 -38.26
C SER A 10 2.68 43.35 -37.99
N SER A 11 3.81 42.66 -38.24
CA SER A 11 3.83 41.18 -38.15
C SER A 11 4.23 40.62 -36.78
N THR A 12 4.93 41.39 -35.94
CA THR A 12 5.47 40.89 -34.67
C THR A 12 4.50 41.05 -33.50
N ASP A 13 3.63 42.07 -33.53
CA ASP A 13 2.68 42.33 -32.44
C ASP A 13 1.47 41.38 -32.45
N GLU A 14 0.93 41.02 -33.62
CA GLU A 14 -0.19 40.06 -33.68
C GLU A 14 0.20 38.65 -33.18
N LYS A 15 1.45 38.24 -33.42
CA LYS A 15 1.97 36.94 -32.97
C LYS A 15 2.24 36.90 -31.46
N ASN A 16 2.48 38.04 -30.83
CA ASN A 16 2.63 38.13 -29.38
C ASN A 16 1.28 38.23 -28.67
N LEU A 17 0.28 38.89 -29.28
CA LEU A 17 -1.09 38.96 -28.75
C LEU A 17 -1.77 37.58 -28.66
N SER A 18 -1.48 36.69 -29.63
CA SER A 18 -1.89 35.26 -29.63
C SER A 18 -1.28 34.47 -28.46
N LYS A 19 -0.12 34.89 -27.92
CA LYS A 19 0.58 34.15 -26.86
C LYS A 19 0.19 34.54 -25.44
N ASP A 20 -0.59 35.61 -25.24
CA ASP A 20 -0.89 36.09 -23.89
C ASP A 20 -1.99 35.30 -23.17
N LYS A 21 -1.73 35.05 -21.88
CA LYS A 21 -2.65 34.35 -20.96
C LYS A 21 -3.98 35.11 -20.81
N ALA A 22 -3.93 36.45 -20.86
CA ALA A 22 -5.09 37.34 -20.77
C ALA A 22 -6.02 37.22 -21.99
N SER A 23 -5.44 37.18 -23.20
CA SER A 23 -6.18 37.05 -24.46
C SER A 23 -7.00 35.75 -24.52
N CYS A 24 -6.43 34.63 -24.04
CA CYS A 24 -7.17 33.35 -23.93
C CYS A 24 -8.38 33.43 -23.01
N LEU A 25 -8.31 34.22 -21.93
CA LEU A 25 -9.37 34.29 -20.93
C LEU A 25 -10.49 35.23 -21.38
N ALA A 26 -10.15 36.38 -21.95
CA ALA A 26 -11.12 37.32 -22.52
C ALA A 26 -11.94 36.66 -23.66
N LEU A 27 -11.29 35.91 -24.55
CA LEU A 27 -11.99 35.18 -25.60
C LEU A 27 -12.83 34.01 -25.08
N ARG A 28 -12.43 33.37 -23.98
CA ARG A 28 -13.27 32.35 -23.33
C ARG A 28 -14.53 32.97 -22.74
N GLU A 29 -14.44 34.14 -22.10
CA GLU A 29 -15.63 34.80 -21.54
C GLU A 29 -16.62 35.20 -22.64
N ARG A 30 -16.13 35.62 -23.80
CA ARG A 30 -16.97 35.92 -24.96
C ARG A 30 -17.56 34.68 -25.65
N LEU A 31 -16.80 33.59 -25.77
CA LEU A 31 -17.18 32.39 -26.55
C LEU A 31 -17.73 31.25 -25.69
N GLY A 32 -17.68 31.35 -24.37
CA GLY A 32 -18.17 30.35 -23.42
C GLY A 32 -17.34 29.06 -23.30
N ASP A 33 -16.47 28.72 -24.26
CA ASP A 33 -15.62 27.52 -24.22
C ASP A 33 -14.13 27.81 -24.52
N VAL A 34 -13.25 27.16 -23.75
CA VAL A 34 -11.80 27.21 -23.91
C VAL A 34 -11.36 26.61 -25.24
N THR A 35 -12.12 25.65 -25.77
CA THR A 35 -11.80 25.04 -27.08
C THR A 35 -12.02 26.03 -28.22
N ALA A 36 -13.13 26.78 -28.21
CA ALA A 36 -13.42 27.82 -29.19
C ALA A 36 -12.42 28.99 -29.07
N ALA A 37 -12.11 29.41 -27.83
CA ALA A 37 -11.11 30.45 -27.57
C ALA A 37 -9.69 30.04 -28.04
N SER A 38 -9.33 28.76 -27.92
CA SER A 38 -8.03 28.27 -28.40
C SER A 38 -7.95 28.25 -29.93
N ALA A 39 -9.04 27.86 -30.60
CA ALA A 39 -9.13 27.88 -32.06
C ALA A 39 -9.05 29.30 -32.63
N ALA A 40 -9.75 30.25 -32.01
CA ALA A 40 -9.73 31.67 -32.41
C ALA A 40 -8.35 32.32 -32.25
N LEU A 41 -7.54 31.84 -31.30
CA LEU A 41 -6.17 32.35 -31.07
C LEU A 41 -5.10 31.58 -31.85
N GLY A 42 -5.46 30.55 -32.60
CA GLY A 42 -4.50 29.68 -33.30
C GLY A 42 -3.62 28.85 -32.37
N ILE A 43 -4.07 28.58 -31.14
CA ILE A 43 -3.29 27.85 -30.13
C ILE A 43 -3.78 26.41 -30.02
N ASN A 44 -2.85 25.47 -29.79
CA ASN A 44 -3.21 24.10 -29.44
C ASN A 44 -4.18 24.04 -28.24
N ARG A 45 -5.26 23.26 -28.40
CA ARG A 45 -6.31 23.02 -27.39
C ARG A 45 -5.75 22.71 -25.99
N GLY A 46 -4.70 21.90 -25.92
CA GLY A 46 -4.04 21.53 -24.66
C GLY A 46 -3.38 22.71 -23.95
N SER A 47 -2.77 23.64 -24.70
CA SER A 47 -2.16 24.86 -24.17
C SER A 47 -3.20 25.84 -23.65
N GLY A 48 -4.33 25.98 -24.35
CA GLY A 48 -5.47 26.76 -23.86
C GLY A 48 -6.02 26.24 -22.53
N TYR A 49 -6.19 24.92 -22.40
CA TYR A 49 -6.59 24.31 -21.12
C TYR A 49 -5.53 24.42 -20.03
N ARG A 50 -4.23 24.36 -20.36
CA ARG A 50 -3.14 24.56 -19.39
C ARG A 50 -3.16 25.98 -18.81
N ARG A 51 -3.44 26.98 -19.65
CA ARG A 51 -3.62 28.38 -19.25
C ARG A 51 -4.88 28.59 -18.42
N ALA A 52 -6.00 27.96 -18.79
CA ALA A 52 -7.23 27.99 -17.99
C ALA A 52 -6.99 27.38 -16.59
N ARG A 53 -6.26 26.26 -16.50
CA ARG A 53 -5.93 25.63 -15.21
C ARG A 53 -5.02 26.50 -14.34
N SER A 54 -4.10 27.27 -14.93
CA SER A 54 -3.20 28.16 -14.19
C SER A 54 -3.88 29.41 -13.63
N VAL A 55 -5.17 29.62 -13.92
CA VAL A 55 -6.04 30.60 -13.22
C VAL A 55 -7.16 29.93 -12.43
N GLY A 56 -7.02 28.65 -12.10
CA GLY A 56 -7.99 27.94 -11.28
C GLY A 56 -9.24 27.45 -12.01
N ILE A 57 -9.36 27.68 -13.32
CA ILE A 57 -10.46 27.11 -14.11
C ILE A 57 -10.17 25.63 -14.34
N ARG A 58 -10.75 24.79 -13.47
CA ARG A 58 -10.80 23.33 -13.63
C ARG A 58 -12.18 22.94 -14.16
N ARG A 59 -12.26 21.97 -15.08
CA ARG A 59 -13.48 21.16 -15.20
C ARG A 59 -13.39 20.03 -14.15
N PRO A 60 -14.49 19.75 -13.45
CA PRO A 60 -15.55 18.94 -14.03
C PRO A 60 -16.93 19.63 -13.93
N LYS A 61 -17.76 19.55 -14.98
CA LYS A 61 -19.19 19.74 -14.75
C LYS A 61 -19.66 18.56 -13.88
N PRO A 62 -20.32 18.79 -12.73
CA PRO A 62 -21.04 17.74 -12.03
C PRO A 62 -21.99 17.02 -13.01
N HIS A 63 -22.28 15.74 -12.77
CA HIS A 63 -23.27 15.03 -13.59
C HIS A 63 -24.60 15.81 -13.53
N PRO A 64 -25.30 16.03 -14.66
CA PRO A 64 -26.48 16.91 -14.72
C PRO A 64 -27.55 16.54 -13.69
N GLY A 65 -27.81 15.24 -13.48
CA GLY A 65 -28.76 14.76 -12.47
C GLY A 65 -28.28 14.74 -11.01
N ARG A 66 -27.04 15.17 -10.70
CA ARG A 66 -26.47 15.00 -9.35
C ARG A 66 -27.09 15.92 -8.31
N GLU A 67 -27.41 17.16 -8.68
CA GLU A 67 -28.03 18.13 -7.76
C GLU A 67 -29.47 17.73 -7.46
N MET A 68 -30.25 17.43 -8.50
CA MET A 68 -31.60 16.91 -8.35
C MET A 68 -31.66 15.63 -7.52
N PHE A 69 -30.72 14.69 -7.71
CA PHE A 69 -30.63 13.52 -6.83
C PHE A 69 -30.39 13.90 -5.37
N ARG A 70 -29.53 14.89 -5.08
CA ARG A 70 -29.26 15.33 -3.71
C ARG A 70 -30.47 16.00 -3.08
N GLU A 71 -31.19 16.82 -3.84
CA GLU A 71 -32.45 17.44 -3.40
C GLU A 71 -33.48 16.38 -3.05
N GLN A 72 -33.69 15.40 -3.94
CA GLN A 72 -34.62 14.29 -3.70
C GLN A 72 -34.23 13.41 -2.49
N ARG A 73 -32.93 13.19 -2.28
CA ARG A 73 -32.46 12.48 -1.08
C ARG A 73 -32.61 13.31 0.20
N ALA A 74 -32.52 14.63 0.12
CA ALA A 74 -32.77 15.55 1.24
C ALA A 74 -34.26 15.62 1.60
N THR A 75 -35.16 15.49 0.64
CA THR A 75 -36.62 15.37 0.86
C THR A 75 -37.05 13.96 1.25
N HIS A 76 -36.11 13.08 1.62
CA HIS A 76 -36.33 11.68 2.03
C HIS A 76 -36.93 10.73 0.99
N SER A 77 -36.91 11.08 -0.30
CA SER A 77 -37.36 10.18 -1.37
C SER A 77 -36.50 8.90 -1.43
N PRO A 78 -37.08 7.72 -1.70
CA PRO A 78 -36.33 6.48 -1.81
C PRO A 78 -35.33 6.54 -2.97
N ARG A 79 -34.14 5.95 -2.78
CA ARG A 79 -33.02 6.05 -3.74
C ARG A 79 -33.40 5.74 -5.19
N ARG A 80 -34.25 4.73 -5.38
CA ARG A 80 -34.67 4.26 -6.71
C ARG A 80 -35.48 5.33 -7.45
N GLU A 81 -36.37 6.01 -6.76
CA GLU A 81 -37.20 7.09 -7.31
C GLU A 81 -36.36 8.34 -7.58
N ALA A 82 -35.48 8.71 -6.66
CA ALA A 82 -34.53 9.80 -6.85
C ALA A 82 -33.59 9.56 -8.05
N ALA A 83 -33.14 8.31 -8.26
CA ALA A 83 -32.30 7.93 -9.40
C ALA A 83 -33.06 7.97 -10.73
N ALA A 84 -34.32 7.52 -10.73
CA ALA A 84 -35.20 7.56 -11.89
C ALA A 84 -35.47 9.02 -12.32
N LEU A 85 -35.83 9.89 -11.37
CA LEU A 85 -36.00 11.32 -11.62
C LEU A 85 -34.71 11.96 -12.15
N ALA A 86 -33.57 11.62 -11.55
CA ALA A 86 -32.23 12.10 -11.95
C ALA A 86 -31.72 11.55 -13.29
N GLY A 87 -32.41 10.58 -13.90
CA GLY A 87 -31.99 9.94 -15.14
C GLY A 87 -30.66 9.18 -15.00
N VAL A 88 -30.41 8.54 -13.85
CA VAL A 88 -29.13 7.88 -13.55
C VAL A 88 -29.35 6.43 -13.12
N ASP A 89 -28.40 5.56 -13.44
CA ASP A 89 -28.41 4.18 -12.97
C ASP A 89 -28.33 4.09 -11.43
N ILE A 90 -29.00 3.08 -10.88
CA ILE A 90 -29.05 2.78 -9.45
C ILE A 90 -27.65 2.62 -8.87
N SER A 91 -26.70 2.03 -9.61
CA SER A 91 -25.32 1.88 -9.15
C SER A 91 -24.64 3.23 -8.91
N THR A 92 -24.94 4.22 -9.74
CA THR A 92 -24.40 5.58 -9.63
C THR A 92 -25.03 6.33 -8.46
N ALA A 93 -26.33 6.13 -8.24
CA ALA A 93 -27.03 6.65 -7.06
C ALA A 93 -26.48 6.08 -5.75
N VAL A 94 -26.12 4.78 -5.72
CA VAL A 94 -25.45 4.15 -4.57
C VAL A 94 -24.06 4.75 -4.33
N ASP A 95 -23.30 5.00 -5.40
CA ASP A 95 -21.98 5.64 -5.30
C ASP A 95 -22.12 7.06 -4.71
N TRP A 96 -23.12 7.83 -5.14
CA TRP A 96 -23.37 9.18 -4.63
C TRP A 96 -23.77 9.21 -3.16
N ASP A 97 -24.67 8.31 -2.72
CA ASP A 97 -25.06 8.19 -1.31
C ASP A 97 -23.87 7.83 -0.41
N LYS A 98 -22.95 7.00 -0.92
CA LYS A 98 -21.73 6.61 -0.20
C LYS A 98 -20.61 7.66 -0.30
N GLY A 99 -20.83 8.79 -0.97
CA GLY A 99 -19.79 9.80 -1.21
C GLY A 99 -18.66 9.33 -2.13
N ILE A 100 -18.86 8.25 -2.88
CA ILE A 100 -17.88 7.68 -3.79
C ILE A 100 -17.79 8.56 -5.04
N ARG A 101 -16.58 9.00 -5.36
CA ARG A 101 -16.30 9.74 -6.59
C ARG A 101 -15.74 8.78 -7.62
N LYS A 102 -16.26 8.81 -8.85
CA LYS A 102 -15.78 7.99 -9.96
C LYS A 102 -14.96 8.83 -10.95
N SER A 103 -13.84 8.30 -11.42
CA SER A 103 -13.08 8.86 -12.54
C SER A 103 -12.66 7.72 -13.46
N SER A 104 -13.19 7.66 -14.69
CA SER A 104 -12.92 6.59 -15.65
C SER A 104 -12.90 5.19 -15.01
N TYR A 105 -11.71 4.62 -14.81
CA TYR A 105 -11.46 3.30 -14.24
C TYR A 105 -11.14 3.33 -12.73
N ARG A 106 -11.39 4.44 -12.02
CA ARG A 106 -11.09 4.63 -10.60
C ARG A 106 -12.33 5.00 -9.80
N ARG A 107 -12.47 4.44 -8.60
CA ARG A 107 -13.43 4.88 -7.57
C ARG A 107 -12.66 5.36 -6.34
N PHE A 108 -13.00 6.55 -5.87
CA PHE A 108 -12.44 7.18 -4.67
C PHE A 108 -13.50 7.16 -3.57
N TYR A 109 -13.18 6.53 -2.45
CA TYR A 109 -14.06 6.42 -1.30
C TYR A 109 -13.78 7.55 -0.28
N PRO A 110 -14.73 7.90 0.60
CA PRO A 110 -14.55 8.95 1.60
C PRO A 110 -13.44 8.67 2.63
N ASP A 111 -13.15 7.39 2.88
CA ASP A 111 -12.09 6.91 3.77
C ASP A 111 -10.68 7.06 3.17
N GLY A 112 -10.57 7.56 1.93
CA GLY A 112 -9.32 7.71 1.20
C GLY A 112 -8.93 6.48 0.37
N CYS A 113 -9.70 5.39 0.42
CA CYS A 113 -9.46 4.22 -0.42
C CYS A 113 -9.70 4.54 -1.90
N VAL A 114 -8.79 4.11 -2.77
CA VAL A 114 -8.94 4.25 -4.22
C VAL A 114 -8.89 2.88 -4.86
N ILE A 115 -9.96 2.49 -5.56
CA ILE A 115 -10.04 1.24 -6.31
C ILE A 115 -9.88 1.54 -7.80
N GLU A 116 -8.89 0.91 -8.42
CA GLU A 116 -8.56 1.05 -9.84
C GLU A 116 -8.94 -0.23 -10.61
N TYR A 117 -9.92 -0.11 -11.51
CA TYR A 117 -10.42 -1.15 -12.41
C TYR A 117 -9.73 -1.04 -13.79
N THR A 118 -8.40 -1.11 -13.83
CA THR A 118 -7.73 -1.40 -15.11
C THR A 118 -8.08 -2.83 -15.55
N ARG A 119 -8.03 -3.12 -16.87
CA ARG A 119 -8.53 -4.36 -17.54
C ARG A 119 -8.05 -5.71 -17.01
N ILE A 120 -7.16 -5.71 -16.02
CA ILE A 120 -6.76 -6.90 -15.30
C ILE A 120 -7.10 -6.58 -13.85
N VAL A 121 -7.95 -7.41 -13.26
CA VAL A 121 -8.20 -7.49 -11.82
C VAL A 121 -6.86 -7.69 -11.10
N ASN A 122 -6.10 -6.62 -10.95
CA ASN A 122 -5.07 -6.50 -9.96
C ASN A 122 -5.84 -6.45 -8.66
N ARG A 123 -6.08 -7.65 -8.10
CA ARG A 123 -6.44 -7.82 -6.70
C ARG A 123 -5.46 -6.96 -5.93
N THR A 124 -5.88 -5.77 -5.50
CA THR A 124 -5.32 -5.18 -4.28
C THR A 124 -5.41 -6.31 -3.26
N PRO A 125 -4.29 -6.82 -2.70
CA PRO A 125 -4.34 -7.93 -1.77
C PRO A 125 -4.96 -7.41 -0.47
N THR A 126 -6.29 -7.32 -0.46
CA THR A 126 -7.07 -7.14 0.75
C THR A 126 -6.95 -8.45 1.52
N ALA A 127 -6.43 -8.33 2.73
CA ALA A 127 -5.82 -9.37 3.55
C ALA A 127 -4.49 -9.87 2.97
N GLN A 128 -3.40 -9.55 3.68
CA GLN A 128 -2.06 -10.12 3.57
C GLN A 128 -2.07 -11.42 2.75
N ALA A 129 -1.42 -11.42 1.59
CA ALA A 129 -1.20 -12.64 0.83
C ALA A 129 -0.37 -13.57 1.73
N ILE A 130 -1.05 -14.42 2.49
CA ILE A 130 -0.40 -15.44 3.30
C ILE A 130 0.29 -16.34 2.30
N GLU A 131 1.60 -16.45 2.41
CA GLU A 131 2.37 -17.30 1.51
C GLU A 131 1.79 -18.72 1.51
N LEU A 132 1.69 -19.33 0.33
CA LEU A 132 1.16 -20.68 0.18
C LEU A 132 1.90 -21.68 1.08
N ALA A 133 3.21 -21.50 1.23
CA ALA A 133 4.05 -22.26 2.15
C ALA A 133 3.56 -22.18 3.62
N ALA A 134 3.11 -21.02 4.09
CA ALA A 134 2.61 -20.85 5.44
C ALA A 134 1.23 -21.53 5.66
N LEU A 135 0.42 -21.65 4.61
CA LEU A 135 -0.85 -22.37 4.63
C LEU A 135 -0.66 -23.89 4.60
N GLN A 136 0.30 -24.38 3.81
CA GLN A 136 0.59 -25.81 3.68
C GLN A 136 1.41 -26.37 4.85
N LYS A 137 2.15 -25.51 5.57
CA LYS A 137 2.96 -25.94 6.72
C LYS A 137 2.10 -26.54 7.83
N GLN A 138 2.18 -27.85 7.99
CA GLN A 138 1.71 -28.56 9.18
C GLN A 138 2.59 -28.17 10.36
N ILE A 139 2.05 -27.41 11.31
CA ILE A 139 2.85 -26.92 12.44
C ILE A 139 3.08 -28.02 13.47
N ASN A 140 1.99 -28.55 14.01
CA ASN A 140 1.95 -29.36 15.21
C ASN A 140 0.53 -29.93 15.36
N VAL A 141 0.44 -31.10 15.99
CA VAL A 141 -0.80 -31.81 16.29
C VAL A 141 -1.79 -30.94 17.07
N ARG A 142 -1.37 -29.95 17.85
CA ARG A 142 -2.27 -29.03 18.57
C ARG A 142 -3.18 -28.19 17.66
N TYR A 143 -2.76 -27.90 16.43
CA TYR A 143 -3.51 -27.05 15.51
C TYR A 143 -4.29 -27.87 14.49
N LEU A 144 -5.48 -27.39 14.11
CA LEU A 144 -6.27 -28.02 13.05
C LEU A 144 -5.59 -27.80 11.70
N SER A 145 -5.36 -28.89 10.95
CA SER A 145 -4.94 -28.85 9.55
C SER A 145 -6.09 -28.42 8.64
N LEU A 146 -5.80 -28.10 7.37
CA LEU A 146 -6.84 -27.77 6.40
C LEU A 146 -7.83 -28.95 6.22
N VAL A 147 -7.29 -30.16 6.02
CA VAL A 147 -8.08 -31.41 5.91
C VAL A 147 -8.99 -31.59 7.13
N GLN A 148 -8.46 -31.39 8.33
CA GLN A 148 -9.25 -31.47 9.55
C GLN A 148 -10.37 -30.41 9.62
N ARG A 149 -10.18 -29.25 8.99
CA ARG A 149 -11.23 -28.20 8.94
C ARG A 149 -12.31 -28.54 7.92
N GLU A 150 -11.94 -29.16 6.81
CA GLU A 150 -12.87 -29.65 5.78
C GLU A 150 -13.73 -30.78 6.33
N THR A 151 -13.13 -31.78 6.99
CA THR A 151 -13.89 -32.87 7.62
C THR A 151 -14.83 -32.37 8.70
N ILE A 152 -14.44 -31.38 9.52
CA ILE A 152 -15.35 -30.73 10.49
C ILE A 152 -16.57 -30.13 9.77
N ARG A 153 -16.36 -29.46 8.64
CA ARG A 153 -17.46 -28.83 7.89
C ARG A 153 -18.37 -29.87 7.28
N GLU A 154 -17.83 -30.89 6.64
CA GLU A 154 -18.60 -31.99 6.03
C GLU A 154 -19.49 -32.68 7.08
N LEU A 155 -18.90 -33.09 8.20
CA LEU A 155 -19.63 -33.77 9.27
C LEU A 155 -20.66 -32.87 9.94
N TYR A 156 -20.38 -31.57 10.05
CA TYR A 156 -21.33 -30.61 10.60
C TYR A 156 -22.51 -30.37 9.65
N VAL A 157 -22.27 -30.30 8.34
CA VAL A 157 -23.33 -30.19 7.32
C VAL A 157 -24.16 -31.47 7.24
N ALA A 158 -23.56 -32.63 7.46
CA ALA A 158 -24.25 -33.92 7.58
C ALA A 158 -25.12 -34.06 8.85
N GLY A 159 -25.22 -33.01 9.69
CA GLY A 159 -26.04 -33.02 10.90
C GLY A 159 -25.34 -33.61 12.14
N GLY A 160 -24.04 -33.89 12.07
CA GLY A 160 -23.28 -34.42 13.19
C GLY A 160 -23.19 -33.43 14.37
N SER A 161 -23.41 -33.92 15.59
CA SER A 161 -23.19 -33.12 16.80
C SER A 161 -21.70 -32.79 17.00
N LEU A 162 -21.38 -31.69 17.67
CA LEU A 162 -19.99 -31.33 17.97
C LEU A 162 -19.27 -32.41 18.79
N ARG A 163 -19.99 -33.15 19.65
CA ARG A 163 -19.42 -34.25 20.44
C ARG A 163 -19.06 -35.45 19.57
N THR A 164 -19.94 -35.83 18.63
CA THR A 164 -19.68 -36.91 17.68
C THR A 164 -18.53 -36.58 16.74
N ILE A 165 -18.47 -35.35 16.22
CA ILE A 165 -17.36 -34.89 15.36
C ILE A 165 -16.04 -34.94 16.14
N ALA A 166 -16.05 -34.47 17.39
CA ALA A 166 -14.88 -34.47 18.24
C ALA A 166 -14.36 -35.87 18.57
N ALA A 167 -15.26 -36.82 18.84
CA ALA A 167 -14.91 -38.23 19.04
C ALA A 167 -14.25 -38.83 17.78
N LEU A 168 -14.84 -38.61 16.60
CA LEU A 168 -14.31 -39.12 15.33
C LEU A 168 -12.92 -38.56 14.99
N MET A 169 -12.67 -37.31 15.38
CA MET A 169 -11.40 -36.62 15.13
C MET A 169 -10.36 -36.82 16.25
N SER A 170 -10.70 -37.55 17.31
CA SER A 170 -9.88 -37.67 18.53
C SER A 170 -9.49 -36.31 19.11
N ARG A 171 -10.46 -35.40 19.25
CA ARG A 171 -10.29 -34.04 19.79
C ARG A 171 -11.30 -33.74 20.88
N SER A 172 -11.01 -32.70 21.67
CA SER A 172 -12.00 -32.20 22.62
C SER A 172 -13.12 -31.44 21.88
N PRO A 173 -14.40 -31.64 22.25
CA PRO A 173 -15.52 -30.87 21.70
C PRO A 173 -15.34 -29.35 21.88
N SER A 174 -14.73 -28.96 23.00
CA SER A 174 -14.39 -27.56 23.31
C SER A 174 -13.40 -26.95 22.32
N THR A 175 -12.45 -27.73 21.81
CA THR A 175 -11.48 -27.26 20.81
C THR A 175 -12.16 -26.99 19.49
N ILE A 176 -13.00 -27.92 19.02
CA ILE A 176 -13.72 -27.78 17.75
C ILE A 176 -14.67 -26.59 17.81
N SER A 177 -15.50 -26.50 18.86
CA SER A 177 -16.43 -25.38 19.07
C SER A 177 -15.70 -24.03 19.06
N ARG A 178 -14.63 -23.89 19.85
CA ARG A 178 -13.82 -22.66 19.92
C ARG A 178 -13.23 -22.31 18.56
N LYS A 179 -12.70 -23.28 17.81
CA LYS A 179 -12.06 -23.05 16.51
C LYS A 179 -13.05 -22.70 15.41
N MET A 180 -14.26 -23.26 15.46
CA MET A 180 -15.36 -22.87 14.58
C MET A 180 -15.80 -21.44 14.89
N ALA A 181 -16.12 -21.13 16.16
CA ALA A 181 -16.57 -19.81 16.59
C ALA A 181 -15.55 -18.70 16.25
N GLN A 182 -14.26 -18.93 16.52
CA GLN A 182 -13.19 -17.94 16.31
C GLN A 182 -12.94 -17.59 14.82
N ASN A 183 -13.41 -18.45 13.89
CA ASN A 183 -13.14 -18.32 12.45
C ASN A 183 -14.42 -18.36 11.59
N ARG A 184 -15.56 -17.93 12.15
CA ARG A 184 -16.79 -17.70 11.37
C ARG A 184 -16.62 -16.49 10.45
N GLN A 185 -17.24 -16.54 9.29
CA GLN A 185 -17.28 -15.39 8.38
C GLN A 185 -18.10 -14.24 8.97
N PRO A 186 -17.61 -12.98 8.95
CA PRO A 186 -18.37 -11.85 9.50
C PRO A 186 -19.69 -11.57 8.78
N GLU A 187 -19.75 -11.83 7.47
CA GLU A 187 -20.89 -11.45 6.62
C GLU A 187 -22.11 -12.38 6.79
N HIS A 188 -21.88 -13.69 6.94
CA HIS A 188 -22.95 -14.70 6.97
C HIS A 188 -22.88 -15.63 8.18
N GLY A 189 -21.88 -15.48 9.07
CA GLY A 189 -21.72 -16.31 10.27
C GLY A 189 -21.35 -17.78 10.01
N GLU A 190 -21.20 -18.17 8.74
CA GLU A 190 -20.88 -19.54 8.35
C GLU A 190 -19.43 -19.93 8.65
N TYR A 191 -19.24 -21.20 8.99
CA TYR A 191 -17.92 -21.80 9.10
C TYR A 191 -17.45 -22.30 7.73
N GLN A 192 -16.48 -21.60 7.14
CA GLN A 192 -15.88 -21.91 5.85
C GLN A 192 -14.42 -22.38 6.06
N PRO A 193 -14.07 -23.64 5.74
CA PRO A 193 -12.76 -24.22 6.08
C PRO A 193 -11.55 -23.44 5.55
N TYR A 194 -11.60 -23.06 4.27
CA TYR A 194 -10.47 -22.40 3.59
C TYR A 194 -10.20 -21.00 4.16
N SER A 195 -11.24 -20.20 4.34
CA SER A 195 -11.12 -18.88 4.96
C SER A 195 -10.70 -18.98 6.42
N ALA A 196 -11.24 -19.93 7.17
CA ALA A 196 -10.88 -20.17 8.56
C ALA A 196 -9.41 -20.58 8.72
N HIS A 197 -8.89 -21.37 7.77
CA HIS A 197 -7.49 -21.75 7.72
C HIS A 197 -6.59 -20.55 7.40
N ARG A 198 -6.97 -19.73 6.42
CA ARG A 198 -6.28 -18.48 6.10
C ARG A 198 -6.25 -17.52 7.29
N LEU A 199 -7.38 -17.26 7.93
CA LEU A 199 -7.44 -16.40 9.13
C LEU A 199 -6.54 -16.93 10.26
N ALA A 200 -6.55 -18.24 10.50
CA ALA A 200 -5.69 -18.85 11.51
C ALA A 200 -4.20 -18.76 11.17
N ALA A 201 -3.83 -18.91 9.89
CA ALA A 201 -2.47 -18.75 9.44
C ALA A 201 -2.02 -17.28 9.48
N GLY A 202 -2.89 -16.33 9.13
CA GLY A 202 -2.60 -14.89 9.17
C GLY A 202 -2.46 -14.33 10.58
N ARG A 203 -3.13 -14.91 11.57
CA ARG A 203 -2.97 -14.55 13.00
C ARG A 203 -1.73 -15.17 13.65
N ARG A 204 -1.04 -16.09 12.98
CA ARG A 204 0.08 -16.84 13.55
C ARG A 204 1.36 -16.02 13.68
N PRO A 205 1.77 -15.21 12.69
CA PRO A 205 2.91 -14.33 12.84
C PRO A 205 2.69 -13.45 14.08
N ARG A 206 3.64 -13.51 15.00
CA ARG A 206 3.77 -12.54 16.09
C ARG A 206 5.03 -11.74 15.86
N PRO A 207 5.07 -10.89 14.81
CA PRO A 207 6.23 -10.07 14.55
C PRO A 207 6.47 -9.20 15.78
N LYS A 208 7.70 -9.23 16.30
CA LYS A 208 8.14 -8.32 17.35
C LYS A 208 9.04 -7.29 16.68
N ASP A 209 8.66 -6.03 16.76
CA ASP A 209 9.52 -4.96 16.31
C ASP A 209 10.83 -5.00 17.11
N SER A 210 11.95 -4.84 16.42
CA SER A 210 13.24 -4.79 17.09
C SER A 210 13.33 -3.53 17.95
N LYS A 211 14.08 -3.59 19.06
CA LYS A 211 14.26 -2.42 19.97
C LYS A 211 14.77 -1.19 19.22
N LEU A 212 15.65 -1.39 18.23
CA LEU A 212 16.22 -0.34 17.38
C LEU A 212 15.23 0.22 16.36
N HIS A 213 14.26 -0.58 15.89
CA HIS A 213 13.19 -0.06 15.05
C HIS A 213 12.27 0.88 15.84
N THR A 214 11.85 0.47 17.03
CA THR A 214 10.95 1.25 17.87
C THR A 214 11.62 2.47 18.51
N LYS A 215 12.90 2.37 18.90
CA LYS A 215 13.63 3.44 19.60
C LYS A 215 14.60 4.16 18.66
N VAL A 216 14.09 5.21 18.00
CA VAL A 216 14.82 5.99 16.99
C VAL A 216 16.12 6.60 17.54
N GLN A 217 16.08 7.22 18.72
CA GLN A 217 17.28 7.81 19.36
C GLN A 217 18.40 6.79 19.57
N LEU A 218 18.06 5.60 20.06
CA LEU A 218 19.02 4.51 20.26
C LEU A 218 19.60 4.04 18.91
N ARG A 219 18.76 3.94 17.87
CA ARG A 219 19.20 3.56 16.52
C ARG A 219 20.17 4.57 15.93
N GLU A 220 19.89 5.86 16.03
CA GLU A 220 20.75 6.93 15.53
C GLU A 220 22.10 6.95 16.25
N TYR A 221 22.09 6.78 17.58
CA TYR A 221 23.32 6.68 18.36
C TYR A 221 24.17 5.48 17.94
N VAL A 222 23.56 4.30 17.84
CA VAL A 222 24.23 3.07 17.40
C VAL A 222 24.78 3.24 15.98
N ALA A 223 24.00 3.81 15.05
CA ALA A 223 24.44 4.08 13.68
C ALA A 223 25.65 5.03 13.64
N LYS A 224 25.63 6.11 14.44
CA LYS A 224 26.73 7.08 14.54
C LYS A 224 28.01 6.42 15.05
N LYS A 225 27.93 5.62 16.12
CA LYS A 225 29.11 4.95 16.70
C LYS A 225 29.65 3.84 15.78
N LEU A 226 28.78 3.11 15.09
CA LEU A 226 29.21 2.17 14.05
C LEU A 226 29.92 2.88 12.88
N GLY A 227 29.49 4.10 12.53
CA GLY A 227 30.14 4.93 11.50
C GLY A 227 31.58 5.31 11.83
N VAL A 228 31.94 5.41 13.11
CA VAL A 228 33.32 5.63 13.58
C VAL A 228 34.03 4.32 13.95
N ARG A 229 33.54 3.18 13.44
CA ARG A 229 34.14 1.83 13.58
C ARG A 229 34.20 1.30 15.01
N TRP A 230 33.29 1.71 15.88
CA TRP A 230 33.19 1.10 17.20
C TRP A 230 32.59 -0.30 17.12
N SER A 231 33.09 -1.22 17.96
CA SER A 231 32.51 -2.55 18.10
C SER A 231 31.17 -2.48 18.86
N PRO A 232 30.22 -3.40 18.60
CA PRO A 232 28.97 -3.47 19.35
C PRO A 232 29.15 -3.55 20.88
N GLU A 233 30.22 -4.19 21.34
CA GLU A 233 30.59 -4.26 22.77
C GLU A 233 31.04 -2.90 23.32
N GLN A 234 31.84 -2.14 22.56
CA GLN A 234 32.23 -0.77 22.92
C GLN A 234 31.00 0.14 22.99
N ILE A 235 30.09 0.03 22.02
CA ILE A 235 28.85 0.81 21.98
C ILE A 235 28.00 0.52 23.22
N ASN A 236 27.79 -0.75 23.57
CA ASN A 236 27.07 -1.13 24.79
C ASN A 236 27.71 -0.52 26.04
N ARG A 237 29.02 -0.69 26.24
CA ARG A 237 29.72 -0.16 27.43
C ARG A 237 29.55 1.35 27.58
N VAL A 238 29.63 2.09 26.48
CA VAL A 238 29.47 3.55 26.51
C VAL A 238 28.01 3.96 26.68
N LEU A 239 27.04 3.22 26.13
CA LEU A 239 25.61 3.46 26.41
C LEU A 239 25.30 3.38 27.90
N ILE A 240 25.88 2.41 28.62
CA ILE A 240 25.73 2.26 30.07
C ILE A 240 26.26 3.49 30.83
N LYS A 241 27.37 4.06 30.35
CA LYS A 241 28.06 5.19 30.98
C LYS A 241 27.43 6.54 30.67
N GLU A 242 27.09 6.80 29.41
CA GLU A 242 26.49 8.07 28.96
C GLU A 242 25.01 8.18 29.35
N TYR A 243 24.29 7.06 29.44
CA TYR A 243 22.86 7.04 29.76
C TYR A 243 22.53 6.12 30.96
N PRO A 244 23.01 6.45 32.17
CA PRO A 244 22.88 5.59 33.34
C PRO A 244 21.42 5.39 33.78
N THR A 245 20.58 6.41 33.69
CA THR A 245 19.19 6.38 34.18
C THR A 245 18.14 6.05 33.11
N THR A 246 18.53 5.98 31.82
CA THR A 246 17.60 5.86 30.71
C THR A 246 17.56 4.44 30.13
N ASP A 247 16.59 3.62 30.56
CA ASP A 247 16.48 2.22 30.12
C ASP A 247 16.18 2.05 28.61
N THR A 248 15.53 3.04 28.00
CA THR A 248 15.26 3.06 26.56
C THR A 248 16.54 3.08 25.72
N MET A 249 17.67 3.54 26.28
CA MET A 249 18.98 3.61 25.65
C MET A 249 19.84 2.35 25.87
N ARG A 250 19.36 1.35 26.61
CA ARG A 250 20.11 0.10 26.84
C ARG A 250 20.04 -0.82 25.62
N ALA A 251 21.18 -1.26 25.11
CA ALA A 251 21.25 -2.26 24.04
C ALA A 251 22.37 -3.26 24.34
N SER A 252 22.05 -4.56 24.38
CA SER A 252 23.09 -5.58 24.42
C SER A 252 23.83 -5.63 23.08
N PRO A 253 25.09 -6.14 23.05
CA PRO A 253 25.82 -6.32 21.80
C PRO A 253 25.05 -7.21 20.81
N GLU A 254 24.36 -8.23 21.33
CA GLU A 254 23.52 -9.14 20.53
C GLU A 254 22.38 -8.41 19.79
N ILE A 255 21.72 -7.43 20.42
CA ILE A 255 20.68 -6.63 19.75
C ILE A 255 21.28 -5.83 18.60
N ILE A 256 22.50 -5.30 18.78
CA ILE A 256 23.21 -4.55 17.74
C ILE A 256 23.64 -5.50 16.61
N TYR A 257 24.13 -6.70 16.92
CA TYR A 257 24.46 -7.72 15.92
C TYR A 257 23.24 -8.16 15.11
N GLN A 258 22.13 -8.50 15.77
CA GLN A 258 20.87 -8.86 15.10
C GLN A 258 20.39 -7.74 14.17
N ALA A 259 20.55 -6.49 14.59
CA ALA A 259 20.19 -5.35 13.76
C ALA A 259 21.10 -5.15 12.55
N LEU A 260 22.39 -5.47 12.66
CA LEU A 260 23.33 -5.47 11.54
C LEU A 260 23.03 -6.58 10.53
N TYR A 261 22.63 -7.77 10.99
CA TYR A 261 22.29 -8.90 10.13
C TYR A 261 20.87 -8.82 9.53
N SER A 262 19.97 -8.06 10.16
CA SER A 262 18.59 -7.86 9.67
C SER A 262 18.22 -6.37 9.55
N PRO A 263 18.84 -5.60 8.64
CA PRO A 263 18.55 -4.17 8.46
C PRO A 263 17.07 -3.87 8.19
N ALA A 264 16.39 -4.74 7.43
CA ALA A 264 14.96 -4.60 7.14
C ALA A 264 14.07 -4.63 8.40
N ARG A 265 14.52 -5.27 9.49
CA ARG A 265 13.79 -5.35 10.77
C ARG A 265 14.21 -4.30 11.79
N SER A 266 15.41 -3.74 11.64
CA SER A 266 15.99 -2.79 12.59
C SER A 266 15.92 -1.35 12.13
N GLY A 267 15.86 -1.12 10.81
CA GLY A 267 16.12 0.18 10.20
C GLY A 267 17.58 0.63 10.37
N LEU A 268 18.46 -0.24 10.88
CA LEU A 268 19.88 0.05 11.07
C LEU A 268 20.62 -0.34 9.79
N HIS A 269 20.99 0.66 9.00
CA HIS A 269 21.82 0.44 7.82
C HIS A 269 23.29 0.43 8.24
N ARG A 270 24.03 -0.59 7.77
CA ARG A 270 25.49 -0.60 7.95
C ARG A 270 26.05 0.61 7.20
N PRO A 271 26.84 1.49 7.86
CA PRO A 271 27.54 2.53 7.13
C PRO A 271 28.40 1.86 6.05
N ARG A 272 28.17 2.24 4.79
CA ARG A 272 28.96 1.77 3.65
C ARG A 272 30.31 2.43 3.77
N HIS A 273 31.25 1.75 4.42
CA HIS A 273 32.65 2.13 4.32
C HIS A 273 33.12 1.73 2.93
N GLU A 274 33.60 2.68 2.15
CA GLU A 274 34.40 2.39 0.97
C GLU A 274 35.53 1.47 1.40
N VAL A 275 35.43 0.21 0.98
CA VAL A 275 36.52 -0.74 1.12
C VAL A 275 37.55 -0.27 0.11
N THR A 276 38.51 0.54 0.57
CA THR A 276 39.78 0.64 -0.15
C THR A 276 40.37 -0.75 -0.09
N HIS A 277 40.14 -1.56 -1.14
CA HIS A 277 40.74 -2.87 -1.28
C HIS A 277 42.26 -2.67 -1.31
N ARG A 278 42.92 -2.81 -0.15
CA ARG A 278 44.34 -3.15 -0.14
C ARG A 278 44.40 -4.61 -0.57
N PRO A 279 45.00 -4.95 -1.71
CA PRO A 279 45.17 -6.34 -2.09
C PRO A 279 46.03 -7.01 -1.00
N SER A 280 45.46 -8.00 -0.31
CA SER A 280 46.19 -8.82 0.64
C SER A 280 47.18 -9.70 -0.14
N THR A 281 48.45 -9.33 -0.11
CA THR A 281 49.55 -10.22 -0.45
C THR A 281 49.64 -11.32 0.62
N THR A 282 49.87 -12.56 0.15
CA THR A 282 50.00 -13.85 0.86
C THR A 282 48.71 -14.64 1.15
N GLN A 283 48.30 -15.44 0.15
CA GLN A 283 47.65 -16.72 0.41
C GLN A 283 48.73 -17.76 0.71
N THR A 284 48.76 -18.30 1.93
CA THR A 284 49.52 -19.50 2.26
C THR A 284 48.78 -20.70 1.68
N THR A 285 49.32 -21.30 0.61
CA THR A 285 48.78 -22.53 0.02
C THR A 285 48.87 -23.67 1.02
N LYS A 286 47.70 -24.23 1.36
CA LYS A 286 47.53 -25.36 2.28
C LYS A 286 48.13 -26.63 1.64
N LYS A 287 49.23 -27.13 2.21
CA LYS A 287 49.93 -28.36 1.78
C LYS A 287 48.98 -29.57 1.88
N GLN A 288 48.71 -30.24 0.76
CA GLN A 288 47.91 -31.47 0.74
C GLN A 288 48.65 -32.58 1.50
N ARG A 289 47.98 -33.23 2.45
CA ARG A 289 48.52 -34.38 3.19
C ARG A 289 48.33 -35.65 2.35
N GLY A 290 49.40 -36.44 2.24
CA GLY A 290 49.49 -37.62 1.38
C GLY A 290 48.49 -38.74 1.72
N THR A 291 48.20 -39.54 0.70
CA THR A 291 47.34 -40.73 0.69
C THR A 291 47.88 -41.86 1.57
N PRO A 292 47.03 -42.63 2.26
CA PRO A 292 47.45 -43.75 3.09
C PRO A 292 47.84 -44.96 2.24
N ILE A 293 49.00 -45.55 2.55
CA ILE A 293 49.52 -46.78 1.96
C ILE A 293 48.73 -47.96 2.53
N THR A 294 48.14 -48.77 1.66
CA THR A 294 47.51 -50.05 2.03
C THR A 294 48.59 -51.12 2.08
N ILE A 295 48.81 -51.75 3.24
CA ILE A 295 49.69 -52.91 3.39
C ILE A 295 48.87 -54.16 3.08
N ARG A 296 49.46 -55.06 2.30
CA ARG A 296 48.94 -56.37 1.90
C ARG A 296 49.38 -57.44 2.88
#